data_AF-A0A8T5H7I9-F1
#
_entry.id   AF-A0A8T5H7I9-F1
#
_cell.length_a   1.000
_cell.length_b   1.000
_cell.length_c   1.000
_cell.angle_alpha   90.00
_cell.angle_beta   90.00
_cell.angle_gamma   90.00
#
_symmetry.space_group_name_H-M   'P 1'
#
loop_
_entity.id
_entity.type
_entity.pdbx_description
1 polymer ?
#
loop_
_entity_poly.entity_id
_entity_poly.type
_entity_poly.pdbx_seq_one_letter_code
_entity_poly.pdbx_strand_id
1 'polypeptide(L)'
;MPINKEKIEKRQEVKGNNPDFVRPESWRYVRLQTNWRKPKGIDHHQRKQKSRGRPGLVKVGYGGPRDAKGLHPSGFTDNLVYNIADLGKLDPKKDGVRLGHGVGTKKRKEIVIKAVENKFKIFNARVSVIADKS
;
A
#
# COMPACT_ATOMS: atom_id res chain seq x y z
N MET A 1 -19.91 -2.11 1.49
CA MET A 1 -19.38 -0.77 1.15
C MET A 1 -18.04 -0.57 1.85
N PRO A 2 -17.07 0.14 1.26
CA PRO A 2 -15.79 0.40 1.90
C PRO A 2 -15.98 1.24 3.16
N ILE A 3 -15.28 0.87 4.23
CA ILE A 3 -15.26 1.65 5.47
C ILE A 3 -14.51 2.97 5.18
N ASN A 4 -14.88 4.09 5.79
CA ASN A 4 -14.18 5.38 5.58
C ASN A 4 -14.13 5.87 4.11
N LYS A 5 -15.17 5.61 3.30
CA LYS A 5 -15.20 5.94 1.85
C LYS A 5 -14.77 7.40 1.56
N GLU A 6 -15.32 8.36 2.29
CA GLU A 6 -15.02 9.79 2.13
C GLU A 6 -13.52 10.12 2.31
N LYS A 7 -12.86 9.46 3.27
CA LYS A 7 -11.43 9.68 3.53
C LYS A 7 -10.57 9.18 2.35
N ILE A 8 -10.97 8.06 1.75
CA ILE A 8 -10.28 7.48 0.60
C ILE A 8 -10.46 8.35 -0.64
N GLU A 9 -11.65 8.88 -0.87
CA GLU A 9 -11.96 9.76 -2.00
C GLU A 9 -11.12 11.03 -1.93
N LYS A 10 -11.09 11.71 -0.76
CA LYS A 10 -10.21 12.88 -0.54
C LYS A 10 -8.74 12.55 -0.82
N ARG A 11 -8.28 11.35 -0.46
CA ARG A 11 -6.91 10.91 -0.76
C ARG A 11 -6.69 10.68 -2.25
N GLN A 12 -7.68 10.12 -2.96
CA GLN A 12 -7.59 9.86 -4.39
C GLN A 12 -7.58 11.17 -5.18
N GLU A 13 -8.39 12.15 -4.79
CA GLU A 13 -8.42 13.49 -5.38
C GLU A 13 -7.04 14.16 -5.28
N VAL A 14 -6.46 14.21 -4.07
CA VAL A 14 -5.11 14.76 -3.87
C VAL A 14 -4.06 13.98 -4.67
N LYS A 15 -4.15 12.63 -4.68
CA LYS A 15 -3.22 11.78 -5.42
C LYS A 15 -3.32 12.00 -6.93
N GLY A 16 -4.51 12.23 -7.48
CA GLY A 16 -4.73 12.47 -8.90
C GLY A 16 -4.06 13.75 -9.41
N ASN A 17 -3.90 14.74 -8.54
CA ASN A 17 -3.20 15.99 -8.84
C ASN A 17 -1.67 15.89 -8.70
N ASN A 18 -1.17 14.81 -8.08
CA ASN A 18 0.26 14.64 -7.84
C ASN A 18 0.95 14.02 -9.08
N PRO A 19 2.14 14.51 -9.47
CA PRO A 19 2.90 13.88 -10.53
C PRO A 19 3.52 12.56 -10.07
N ASP A 20 3.83 11.67 -11.02
CA ASP A 20 4.62 10.49 -10.75
C ASP A 20 6.08 10.87 -10.44
N PHE A 21 6.53 10.54 -9.24
CA PHE A 21 7.88 10.82 -8.79
C PHE A 21 8.86 9.73 -9.27
N VAL A 22 9.36 9.90 -10.50
CA VAL A 22 10.35 9.00 -11.10
C VAL A 22 11.75 9.60 -11.11
N ARG A 23 12.76 8.72 -11.09
CA ARG A 23 14.16 9.14 -11.28
C ARG A 23 14.32 9.83 -12.64
N PRO A 24 15.08 10.92 -12.74
CA PRO A 24 15.45 11.46 -14.04
C PRO A 24 16.13 10.39 -14.91
N GLU A 25 15.67 10.27 -16.16
CA GLU A 25 16.22 9.41 -17.21
C GLU A 25 16.13 7.90 -16.94
N SER A 26 15.32 7.45 -15.98
CA SER A 26 15.07 6.01 -15.77
C SER A 26 14.46 5.33 -16.99
N TRP A 27 13.72 6.07 -17.81
CA TRP A 27 13.16 5.56 -19.07
C TRP A 27 14.21 5.40 -20.18
N ARG A 28 15.38 6.06 -20.06
CA ARG A 28 16.44 6.03 -21.08
C ARG A 28 17.44 4.91 -20.86
N TYR A 29 17.70 4.53 -19.61
CA TYR A 29 18.78 3.61 -19.26
C TYR A 29 18.30 2.51 -18.32
N VAL A 30 18.49 1.24 -18.71
CA VAL A 30 18.13 0.06 -17.91
C VAL A 30 18.83 0.04 -16.55
N ARG A 31 20.07 0.53 -16.46
CA ARG A 31 20.82 0.66 -15.20
C ARG A 31 20.18 1.62 -14.19
N LEU A 32 19.26 2.48 -14.63
CA LEU A 32 18.57 3.45 -13.78
C LEU A 32 17.17 2.94 -13.45
N GLN A 33 17.00 2.52 -12.19
CA GLN A 33 15.69 2.17 -11.65
C GLN A 33 14.74 3.38 -11.61
N THR A 34 13.43 3.12 -11.66
CA THR A 34 12.37 4.14 -11.63
C THR A 34 12.18 4.78 -10.25
N ASN A 35 12.89 4.31 -9.22
CA ASN A 35 12.81 4.84 -7.87
C ASN A 35 13.29 6.30 -7.76
N TRP A 36 12.60 7.12 -6.97
CA TRP A 36 12.99 8.51 -6.78
C TRP A 36 14.42 8.66 -6.21
N ARG A 37 15.20 9.54 -6.83
CA ARG A 37 16.49 10.03 -6.31
C ARG A 37 16.57 11.54 -6.51
N LYS A 38 16.99 12.27 -5.48
CA LYS A 38 17.14 13.73 -5.55
C LYS A 38 18.21 14.09 -6.60
N PRO A 39 17.88 14.89 -7.63
CA PRO A 39 18.86 15.34 -8.62
C PRO A 39 19.85 16.32 -7.98
N LYS A 40 21.15 16.08 -8.17
CA LYS A 40 22.23 16.88 -7.54
C LYS A 40 23.02 17.74 -8.52
N GLY A 41 23.03 17.41 -9.81
CA GLY A 41 23.88 18.08 -10.82
C GLY A 41 23.59 19.57 -10.96
N ILE A 42 24.64 20.37 -11.19
CA ILE A 42 24.54 21.83 -11.23
C ILE A 42 23.63 22.28 -12.38
N ASP A 43 23.67 21.61 -13.54
CA ASP A 43 22.86 21.93 -14.72
C ASP A 43 21.60 21.10 -14.89
N HIS A 44 21.24 20.31 -13.88
CA HIS A 44 20.09 19.43 -13.98
C HIS A 44 18.77 20.23 -14.04
N HIS A 45 18.10 20.22 -15.19
CA HIS A 45 16.88 21.01 -15.42
C HIS A 45 15.74 20.69 -14.45
N GLN A 46 15.60 19.42 -14.02
CA GLN A 46 14.62 19.04 -12.98
C GLN A 46 14.92 19.68 -11.63
N ARG A 47 16.21 19.84 -11.28
CA ARG A 47 16.65 20.47 -10.03
C ARG A 47 16.37 21.97 -10.09
N LYS A 48 16.67 22.60 -11.23
CA LYS A 48 16.38 24.02 -11.49
C LYS A 48 14.89 24.31 -11.72
N GLN A 49 14.03 23.29 -11.84
CA GLN A 49 12.61 23.40 -12.21
C GLN A 49 12.37 24.24 -13.49
N LYS A 50 13.32 24.21 -14.44
CA LYS A 50 13.31 25.07 -15.66
C LYS A 50 12.66 24.44 -16.88
N SER A 51 12.39 23.13 -16.88
CA SER A 51 11.95 22.39 -18.06
C SER A 51 10.52 21.87 -17.90
N ARG A 52 9.64 22.29 -18.82
CA ARG A 52 8.33 21.67 -19.03
C ARG A 52 8.56 20.24 -19.57
N GLY A 53 7.86 19.25 -19.01
CA GLY A 53 7.95 17.84 -19.39
C GLY A 53 8.95 17.00 -18.60
N ARG A 54 9.72 17.57 -17.66
CA ARG A 54 10.56 16.79 -16.73
C ARG A 54 9.72 16.38 -15.50
N PRO A 55 9.94 15.19 -14.90
CA PRO A 55 9.16 14.75 -13.74
C PRO A 55 9.22 15.73 -12.57
N GLY A 56 8.16 15.78 -11.76
CA GLY A 56 8.09 16.65 -10.59
C GLY A 56 9.22 16.40 -9.58
N LEU A 57 9.59 17.43 -8.81
CA LEU A 57 10.48 17.28 -7.66
C LEU A 57 9.63 16.91 -6.43
N VAL A 58 10.03 15.91 -5.66
CA VAL A 58 9.35 15.58 -4.39
C VAL A 58 9.45 16.77 -3.42
N LYS A 59 8.30 17.16 -2.85
CA LYS A 59 8.13 18.22 -1.84
C LYS A 59 7.19 17.74 -0.73
N VAL A 60 7.27 18.36 0.46
CA VAL A 60 6.42 18.03 1.62
C VAL A 60 4.92 18.27 1.31
N GLY A 61 4.61 19.28 0.50
CA GLY A 61 3.24 19.66 0.15
C GLY A 61 2.44 18.63 -0.65
N TYR A 62 3.06 17.57 -1.17
CA TYR A 62 2.35 16.48 -1.87
C TYR A 62 1.75 15.44 -0.92
N GLY A 63 1.94 15.58 0.39
CA GLY A 63 1.35 14.69 1.38
C GLY A 63 -0.18 14.72 1.36
N GLY A 64 -0.81 13.55 1.27
CA GLY A 64 -2.27 13.43 1.36
C GLY A 64 -2.80 13.59 2.80
N PRO A 65 -4.14 13.59 2.98
CA PRO A 65 -4.79 13.74 4.27
C PRO A 65 -4.27 12.73 5.31
N ARG A 66 -4.00 13.19 6.55
CA ARG A 66 -3.43 12.35 7.61
C ARG A 66 -4.34 11.17 7.96
N ASP A 67 -5.64 11.40 8.00
CA ASP A 67 -6.64 10.40 8.40
C ASP A 67 -6.79 9.26 7.39
N ALA A 68 -6.44 9.51 6.12
CA ALA A 68 -6.52 8.53 5.04
C ALA A 68 -5.17 7.84 4.75
N LYS A 69 -4.10 8.32 5.41
CA LYS A 69 -2.74 7.83 5.20
C LYS A 69 -2.61 6.42 5.75
N GLY A 70 -2.12 5.50 4.93
CA GLY A 70 -1.92 4.10 5.32
C GLY A 70 -3.17 3.20 5.23
N LEU A 71 -4.35 3.74 4.91
CA LEU A 71 -5.55 2.92 4.71
C LEU A 71 -5.50 2.12 3.40
N HIS A 72 -5.95 0.87 3.45
CA HIS A 72 -6.21 0.05 2.27
C HIS A 72 -7.36 0.66 1.45
N PRO A 73 -7.44 0.45 0.11
CA PRO A 73 -8.59 0.90 -0.70
C PRO A 73 -9.96 0.41 -0.20
N SER A 74 -9.99 -0.66 0.61
CA SER A 74 -11.21 -1.16 1.25
C SER A 74 -11.62 -0.38 2.51
N GLY A 75 -10.77 0.52 3.02
CA GLY A 75 -11.06 1.35 4.21
C GLY A 75 -10.48 0.90 5.53
N PHE A 76 -9.89 -0.28 5.56
CA PHE A 76 -9.24 -0.87 6.73
C PHE A 76 -7.76 -0.50 6.78
N THR A 77 -7.13 -0.64 7.95
CA THR A 77 -5.67 -0.67 8.06
C THR A 77 -5.12 -1.98 7.46
N ASP A 78 -3.85 -2.00 7.08
CA ASP A 78 -3.19 -3.19 6.52
C ASP A 78 -2.19 -3.76 7.52
N ASN A 79 -2.64 -4.73 8.32
CA ASN A 79 -1.85 -5.29 9.41
C ASN A 79 -1.31 -6.68 9.03
N LEU A 80 0.01 -6.84 9.21
CA LEU A 80 0.70 -8.08 8.89
C LEU A 80 0.58 -9.07 10.05
N VAL A 81 0.10 -10.29 9.76
CA VAL A 81 -0.17 -11.34 10.74
C VAL A 81 0.64 -12.58 10.42
N TYR A 82 1.30 -13.15 11.43
CA TYR A 82 2.10 -14.37 11.30
C TYR A 82 1.57 -15.53 12.12
N ASN A 83 0.87 -15.23 13.21
CA ASN A 83 0.35 -16.22 14.15
C ASN A 83 -1.06 -15.84 14.64
N ILE A 84 -1.67 -16.71 15.43
CA ILE A 84 -3.02 -16.51 15.97
C ILE A 84 -3.05 -15.44 17.06
N ALA A 85 -1.97 -15.28 17.84
CA ALA A 85 -1.90 -14.26 18.88
C ALA A 85 -1.88 -12.84 18.29
N ASP A 86 -1.34 -12.66 17.10
CA ASP A 86 -1.37 -11.38 16.37
C ASP A 86 -2.81 -10.99 16.00
N LEU A 87 -3.68 -11.97 15.68
CA LEU A 87 -5.10 -11.70 15.41
C LEU A 87 -5.83 -11.16 16.65
N GLY A 88 -5.46 -11.63 17.85
CA GLY A 88 -6.10 -11.21 19.10
C GLY A 88 -5.83 -9.74 19.47
N LYS A 89 -4.82 -9.10 18.86
CA LYS A 89 -4.47 -7.70 19.09
C LYS A 89 -5.22 -6.72 18.18
N LEU A 90 -5.98 -7.22 17.22
CA LEU A 90 -6.61 -6.42 16.17
C LEU A 90 -8.12 -6.27 16.39
N ASP A 91 -8.69 -5.17 15.89
CA ASP A 91 -10.13 -4.92 15.92
C ASP A 91 -10.76 -5.21 14.54
N PRO A 92 -11.68 -6.19 14.40
CA PRO A 92 -12.32 -6.55 13.13
C PRO A 92 -13.01 -5.40 12.39
N LYS A 93 -13.42 -4.34 13.09
CA LYS A 93 -14.13 -3.20 12.48
C LYS A 93 -13.19 -2.21 11.77
N LYS A 94 -11.94 -2.12 12.22
CA LYS A 94 -10.97 -1.11 11.75
C LYS A 94 -9.80 -1.76 11.01
N ASP A 95 -9.43 -2.96 11.41
CA ASP A 95 -8.22 -3.62 10.97
C ASP A 95 -8.46 -4.69 9.92
N GLY A 96 -7.65 -4.63 8.86
CA GLY A 96 -7.58 -5.63 7.81
C GLY A 96 -6.37 -6.52 8.03
N VAL A 97 -6.51 -7.80 7.72
CA VAL A 97 -5.48 -8.81 7.95
C VAL A 97 -4.78 -9.16 6.64
N ARG A 98 -3.45 -9.05 6.64
CA ARG A 98 -2.57 -9.57 5.60
C ARG A 98 -1.65 -10.63 6.19
N LEU A 99 -1.73 -11.84 5.67
CA LEU A 99 -0.88 -12.95 6.09
C LEU A 99 0.55 -12.75 5.58
N GLY A 100 1.54 -12.79 6.47
CA GLY A 100 2.95 -12.69 6.11
C GLY A 100 3.36 -13.74 5.07
N HIS A 101 4.26 -13.39 4.15
CA HIS A 101 4.67 -14.30 3.07
C HIS A 101 5.19 -15.65 3.61
N GLY A 102 6.03 -15.61 4.66
CA GLY A 102 6.67 -16.80 5.25
C GLY A 102 5.76 -17.73 6.06
N VAL A 103 4.47 -17.44 6.23
CA VAL A 103 3.57 -18.35 6.93
C VAL A 103 3.28 -19.56 6.03
N GLY A 104 3.63 -20.76 6.50
CA GLY A 104 3.35 -22.02 5.80
C GLY A 104 1.86 -22.33 5.68
N THR A 105 1.49 -23.22 4.75
CA THR A 105 0.09 -23.58 4.44
C THR A 105 -0.69 -24.10 5.64
N LYS A 106 -0.07 -24.95 6.47
CA LYS A 106 -0.69 -25.47 7.70
C LYS A 106 -1.15 -24.35 8.64
N LYS A 107 -0.23 -23.45 9.00
CA LYS A 107 -0.54 -22.29 9.87
C LYS A 107 -1.51 -21.32 9.21
N ARG A 108 -1.42 -21.12 7.88
CA ARG A 108 -2.37 -20.27 7.15
C ARG A 108 -3.81 -20.78 7.30
N LYS A 109 -4.05 -22.09 7.20
CA LYS A 109 -5.40 -22.67 7.39
C LYS A 109 -5.97 -22.32 8.77
N GLU A 110 -5.18 -22.55 9.81
CA GLU A 110 -5.57 -22.27 11.21
C GLU A 110 -5.88 -20.78 11.43
N ILE A 111 -5.04 -19.89 10.89
CA ILE A 111 -5.23 -18.43 11.01
C ILE A 111 -6.47 -17.97 10.23
N VAL A 112 -6.70 -18.51 9.03
CA VAL A 112 -7.87 -18.14 8.20
C VAL A 112 -9.17 -18.57 8.89
N ILE A 113 -9.25 -19.78 9.45
CA ILE A 113 -10.44 -20.25 10.18
C ILE A 113 -10.78 -19.27 11.31
N LYS A 114 -9.82 -18.97 12.19
CA LYS A 114 -10.03 -18.04 13.30
C LYS A 114 -10.31 -16.61 12.84
N ALA A 115 -9.69 -16.17 11.76
CA ALA A 115 -9.95 -14.84 11.21
C ALA A 115 -11.38 -14.71 10.66
N VAL A 116 -11.92 -15.76 10.04
CA VAL A 116 -13.31 -15.81 9.55
C VAL A 116 -14.29 -15.87 10.72
N GLU A 117 -14.03 -16.68 11.75
CA GLU A 117 -14.83 -16.72 12.98
C GLU A 117 -14.93 -15.33 13.64
N ASN A 118 -13.80 -14.63 13.73
CA ASN A 118 -13.72 -13.28 14.28
C ASN A 118 -14.15 -12.17 13.29
N LYS A 119 -14.64 -12.53 12.10
CA LYS A 119 -15.14 -11.60 11.06
C LYS A 119 -14.10 -10.59 10.54
N PHE A 120 -12.82 -10.93 10.55
CA PHE A 120 -11.78 -10.10 9.95
C PHE A 120 -11.85 -10.12 8.42
N LYS A 121 -11.53 -8.98 7.80
CA LYS A 121 -11.30 -8.90 6.35
C LYS A 121 -9.87 -9.33 6.04
N ILE A 122 -9.71 -10.43 5.29
CA ILE A 122 -8.40 -10.93 4.83
C ILE A 122 -8.12 -10.42 3.42
N PHE A 123 -6.94 -9.83 3.18
CA PHE A 123 -6.56 -9.29 1.86
C PHE A 123 -5.90 -10.30 0.92
N ASN A 124 -5.20 -11.30 1.46
CA ASN A 124 -4.41 -12.25 0.68
C ASN A 124 -4.73 -13.70 1.04
N ALA A 125 -6.02 -14.04 1.10
CA ALA A 125 -6.47 -15.41 1.30
C ALA A 125 -6.12 -16.26 0.07
N ARG A 126 -5.03 -17.04 0.16
CA ARG A 126 -4.64 -18.04 -0.84
C ARG A 126 -5.20 -19.43 -0.56
N VAL A 127 -5.75 -19.64 0.63
CA VAL A 127 -6.23 -20.93 1.11
C VAL A 127 -7.69 -20.78 1.46
N SER A 128 -8.54 -21.54 0.77
CA SER A 128 -9.98 -21.65 1.04
C SER A 128 -10.20 -22.46 2.32
N VAL A 129 -11.24 -22.08 3.09
CA VAL A 129 -11.70 -22.82 4.28
C VAL A 129 -12.38 -24.13 3.88
N ILE A 130 -12.96 -24.14 2.67
CA ILE A 130 -13.60 -25.29 2.07
C ILE A 130 -12.47 -26.16 1.50
N ALA A 131 -12.42 -27.42 1.92
CA ALA A 131 -11.62 -28.41 1.23
C ALA A 131 -12.14 -28.50 -0.21
N ASP A 132 -11.46 -27.86 -1.15
CA ASP A 132 -11.65 -28.20 -2.56
C ASP A 132 -11.24 -29.66 -2.69
N LYS A 133 -12.25 -30.54 -2.75
CA LYS A 133 -12.10 -31.91 -3.22
C LYS A 133 -11.59 -31.80 -4.65
N SER A 134 -10.28 -31.96 -4.82
CA SER A 134 -9.71 -32.44 -6.08
C SER A 134 -9.87 -33.95 -6.11
#